data_AF-A0A9X4JCF6-F1
#
_entry.id   AF-A0A9X4JCF6-F1
#
_cell.length_a   1.000
_cell.length_b   1.000
_cell.length_c   1.000
_cell.angle_alpha   90.00
_cell.angle_beta   90.00
_cell.angle_gamma   90.00
#
_symmetry.space_group_name_H-M   'P 1'
#
loop_
_entity.id
_entity.type
_entity.pdbx_description
1 polymer ?
#
loop_
_entity_poly.entity_id
_entity_poly.type
_entity_poly.pdbx_seq_one_letter_code
_entity_poly.pdbx_strand_id
1 'polypeptide(L)'
;MPIEHILSYRLNLHESINDYLFRADLYDIPYFYRVKASESILDKIKRFESRSEGYPVNSIMNDIFGARIIVSSEEIAEIMERLDDWKDKYGLKNWYLRDKEEYVGIHIYFKNVSNFYYPWELQVWDKKDAEKNIQSHIKYKRNFIKNI
;
A
#
# COMPACT_ATOMS: atom_id res chain seq x y z
N MET A 1 8.33 -20.14 3.18
CA MET A 1 7.42 -19.18 3.86
C MET A 1 6.07 -19.85 4.13
N PRO A 2 5.28 -19.46 5.15
CA PRO A 2 3.98 -20.08 5.41
C PRO A 2 2.91 -19.51 4.48
N ILE A 3 2.84 -20.03 3.24
CA ILE A 3 1.93 -19.52 2.18
C ILE A 3 0.47 -19.58 2.63
N GLU A 4 0.04 -20.69 3.23
CA GLU A 4 -1.34 -20.88 3.69
C GLU A 4 -1.76 -19.81 4.72
N HIS A 5 -0.88 -19.50 5.68
CA HIS A 5 -1.11 -18.45 6.66
C HIS A 5 -1.27 -17.07 6.00
N ILE A 6 -0.42 -16.76 5.01
CA ILE A 6 -0.50 -15.49 4.27
C ILE A 6 -1.81 -15.36 3.50
N LEU A 7 -2.24 -16.44 2.83
CA LEU A 7 -3.49 -16.45 2.06
C LEU A 7 -4.71 -16.36 2.97
N SER A 8 -4.70 -17.07 4.11
CA SER A 8 -5.75 -16.98 5.12
C SER A 8 -5.84 -15.58 5.73
N TYR A 9 -4.70 -14.98 6.11
CA TYR A 9 -4.64 -13.58 6.56
C TYR A 9 -5.23 -12.62 5.53
N ARG A 10 -4.83 -12.76 4.26
CA ARG A 10 -5.34 -11.95 3.15
C ARG A 10 -6.86 -12.10 3.00
N LEU A 11 -7.40 -13.31 3.12
CA LEU A 11 -8.83 -13.57 3.01
C LEU A 11 -9.60 -12.89 4.14
N ASN A 12 -9.20 -13.12 5.39
CA ASN A 12 -9.83 -12.51 6.56
C ASN A 12 -9.79 -10.97 6.49
N LEU A 13 -8.68 -10.40 6.04
CA LEU A 13 -8.57 -8.95 5.84
C LEU A 13 -9.52 -8.45 4.74
N HIS A 14 -9.63 -9.18 3.63
CA HIS A 14 -10.55 -8.82 2.55
C HIS A 14 -12.01 -8.85 2.98
N GLU A 15 -12.40 -9.83 3.79
CA GLU A 15 -13.77 -9.97 4.28
C GLU A 15 -14.11 -8.92 5.35
N SER A 16 -13.14 -8.57 6.22
CA SER A 16 -13.40 -7.68 7.35
C SER A 16 -13.19 -6.19 7.06
N ILE A 17 -12.40 -5.81 6.05
CA ILE A 17 -11.99 -4.40 5.85
C ILE A 17 -13.16 -3.44 5.65
N ASN A 18 -14.24 -3.91 5.00
CA ASN A 18 -15.43 -3.11 4.78
C ASN A 18 -16.15 -2.74 6.08
N ASP A 19 -16.15 -3.62 7.09
CA ASP A 19 -16.78 -3.35 8.38
C ASP A 19 -16.05 -2.23 9.13
N TYR A 20 -14.71 -2.17 8.99
CA TYR A 20 -13.91 -1.09 9.56
C TYR A 20 -14.13 0.22 8.81
N LEU A 21 -14.14 0.18 7.47
CA LEU A 21 -14.36 1.37 6.64
C LEU A 21 -15.76 1.95 6.81
N PHE A 22 -16.78 1.10 7.00
CA PHE A 22 -18.15 1.55 7.27
C PHE A 22 -18.27 2.37 8.55
N ARG A 23 -17.43 2.08 9.55
CA ARG A 23 -17.42 2.81 10.83
C ARG A 23 -16.50 4.03 10.82
N ALA A 24 -15.68 4.19 9.78
CA ALA A 24 -14.74 5.29 9.68
C ALA A 24 -15.42 6.54 9.10
N ASP A 25 -15.16 7.70 9.70
CA ASP A 25 -15.63 8.97 9.18
C ASP A 25 -14.74 9.42 8.00
N LEU A 26 -15.10 8.96 6.80
CA LEU A 26 -14.35 9.18 5.55
C LEU A 26 -15.18 9.89 4.48
N TYR A 27 -16.32 10.49 4.83
CA TYR A 27 -17.30 11.00 3.86
C TYR A 27 -16.72 12.05 2.90
N ASP A 28 -15.82 12.90 3.38
CA ASP A 28 -15.23 14.00 2.59
C ASP A 28 -13.86 13.65 1.99
N ILE A 29 -13.37 12.42 2.15
CA ILE A 29 -12.05 12.00 1.67
C ILE A 29 -12.25 11.03 0.51
N PRO A 30 -11.94 11.42 -0.74
CA PRO A 30 -11.91 10.47 -1.85
C PRO A 30 -10.84 9.41 -1.58
N TYR A 31 -11.26 8.16 -1.41
CA TYR A 31 -10.35 7.06 -1.12
C TYR A 31 -10.62 5.82 -1.96
N PHE A 32 -9.56 5.04 -2.17
CA PHE A 32 -9.60 3.74 -2.81
C PHE A 32 -8.74 2.78 -2.00
N TYR A 33 -9.25 1.60 -1.71
CA TYR A 33 -8.44 0.58 -1.06
C TYR A 33 -8.32 -0.67 -1.93
N ARG A 34 -7.32 -1.48 -1.65
CA ARG A 34 -7.07 -2.75 -2.30
C ARG A 34 -6.48 -3.73 -1.31
N VAL A 35 -7.05 -4.93 -1.30
CA VAL A 35 -6.36 -6.12 -0.82
C VAL A 35 -5.71 -6.82 -2.01
N LYS A 36 -4.42 -7.13 -1.90
CA LYS A 36 -3.63 -7.75 -2.97
C LYS A 36 -4.24 -9.09 -3.37
N ALA A 37 -4.22 -9.38 -4.66
CA ALA A 37 -4.74 -10.64 -5.21
C ALA A 37 -3.80 -11.80 -4.85
N SER A 38 -4.37 -12.99 -4.65
CA SER A 38 -3.63 -14.19 -4.24
C SER A 38 -2.53 -14.55 -5.26
N GLU A 39 -2.80 -14.41 -6.55
CA GLU A 39 -1.86 -14.66 -7.65
C GLU A 39 -0.68 -13.69 -7.58
N SER A 40 -0.94 -12.41 -7.31
CA SER A 40 0.11 -11.40 -7.13
C SER A 40 0.94 -11.64 -5.87
N ILE A 41 0.34 -12.22 -4.83
CA ILE A 41 1.05 -12.65 -3.62
C ILE A 41 1.98 -13.82 -3.99
N LEU A 42 1.45 -14.89 -4.59
CA LEU A 42 2.21 -16.08 -4.98
C LEU A 42 3.35 -15.74 -5.94
N ASP A 43 3.11 -14.90 -6.95
CA ASP A 43 4.15 -14.43 -7.87
C ASP A 43 5.24 -13.62 -7.17
N LYS A 44 4.86 -12.77 -6.19
CA LYS A 44 5.84 -12.06 -5.35
C LYS A 44 6.68 -13.07 -4.58
N ILE A 45 6.06 -14.05 -3.92
CA ILE A 45 6.77 -15.12 -3.18
C ILE A 45 7.76 -15.87 -4.09
N LYS A 46 7.32 -16.33 -5.27
CA LYS A 46 8.17 -17.04 -6.24
C LYS A 46 9.38 -16.20 -6.68
N ARG A 47 9.17 -14.92 -7.00
CA ARG A 47 10.26 -13.99 -7.38
C ARG A 47 11.25 -13.71 -6.24
N PHE A 48 10.84 -13.91 -4.99
CA PHE A 48 11.73 -13.82 -3.84
C PHE A 48 12.46 -15.13 -3.56
N GLU A 49 11.79 -16.27 -3.71
CA GLU A 49 12.42 -17.60 -3.58
C GLU A 49 13.53 -17.83 -4.62
N SER A 50 13.42 -17.19 -5.79
CA SER A 50 14.47 -17.21 -6.81
C SER A 50 15.67 -16.29 -6.52
N ARG A 51 15.63 -15.48 -5.45
CA ARG A 51 16.76 -14.65 -5.01
C ARG A 51 17.60 -15.42 -4.00
N SER A 52 18.91 -15.37 -4.16
CA SER A 52 19.91 -16.11 -3.36
C SER A 52 20.06 -15.62 -1.91
N GLU A 53 19.52 -14.45 -1.57
CA GLU A 53 19.56 -13.90 -0.21
C GLU A 53 18.20 -14.07 0.48
N GLY A 54 18.16 -14.79 1.60
CA GLY A 54 16.97 -14.99 2.42
C GLY A 54 16.58 -13.70 3.14
N TYR A 55 15.52 -13.03 2.68
CA TYR A 55 14.95 -11.86 3.34
C TYR A 55 13.79 -12.24 4.28
N PRO A 56 13.54 -11.47 5.36
CA PRO A 56 12.39 -11.69 6.24
C PRO A 56 11.04 -11.60 5.51
N VAL A 57 10.11 -12.49 5.81
CA VAL A 57 8.74 -12.52 5.23
C VAL A 57 8.02 -11.16 5.35
N ASN A 58 8.25 -10.45 6.46
CA ASN A 58 7.62 -9.16 6.75
C ASN A 58 8.19 -7.98 5.94
N SER A 59 9.39 -8.11 5.36
CA SER A 59 9.88 -7.15 4.37
C SER A 59 9.38 -7.44 2.96
N ILE A 60 9.01 -8.70 2.69
CA ILE A 60 8.47 -9.14 1.41
C ILE A 60 7.00 -8.76 1.26
N MET A 61 6.22 -8.85 2.34
CA MET A 61 4.77 -8.61 2.34
C MET A 61 4.38 -7.31 3.05
N ASN A 62 4.82 -6.18 2.50
CA ASN A 62 4.51 -4.84 3.01
C ASN A 62 3.29 -4.18 2.36
N ASP A 63 2.68 -4.82 1.36
CA ASP A 63 1.63 -4.24 0.52
C ASP A 63 0.45 -5.20 0.29
N ILE A 64 0.15 -6.08 1.26
CA ILE A 64 -1.05 -6.93 1.22
C ILE A 64 -2.30 -6.06 1.26
N PHE A 65 -2.30 -5.02 2.09
CA PHE A 65 -3.30 -3.97 2.08
C PHE A 65 -2.67 -2.65 1.64
N GLY A 66 -3.37 -1.97 0.74
CA GLY A 66 -2.98 -0.64 0.28
C GLY A 66 -4.22 0.25 0.18
N ALA A 67 -4.14 1.44 0.76
CA ALA A 67 -5.13 2.49 0.60
C ALA A 67 -4.54 3.66 -0.18
N ARG A 68 -5.39 4.42 -0.86
CA ARG A 68 -5.09 5.64 -1.58
C ARG A 68 -6.08 6.69 -1.14
N ILE A 69 -5.59 7.88 -0.83
CA ILE A 69 -6.42 9.07 -0.66
C ILE A 69 -5.98 10.12 -1.68
N ILE A 70 -6.94 10.92 -2.13
CA ILE A 70 -6.70 12.04 -3.05
C ILE A 70 -7.05 13.33 -2.30
N VAL A 71 -6.09 14.22 -2.20
CA VAL A 71 -6.17 15.45 -1.40
C VAL A 71 -5.70 16.65 -2.23
N SER A 72 -5.94 17.87 -1.75
CA SER A 72 -5.48 19.10 -2.39
C SER A 72 -3.96 19.30 -2.25
N SER A 73 -3.38 20.22 -3.03
CA SER A 73 -1.96 20.55 -2.93
C SER A 73 -1.60 21.17 -1.58
N GLU A 74 -2.51 21.92 -0.98
CA GLU A 74 -2.37 22.49 0.37
C GLU A 74 -2.32 21.37 1.42
N GLU A 75 -3.24 20.41 1.34
CA GLU A 75 -3.26 19.24 2.23
C GLU A 75 -2.00 18.37 2.06
N ILE A 76 -1.47 18.23 0.84
CA ILE A 76 -0.17 17.56 0.60
C ILE A 76 0.95 18.24 1.39
N ALA A 77 1.03 19.57 1.35
CA ALA A 77 2.05 20.32 2.06
C ALA A 77 1.91 20.13 3.58
N GLU A 78 0.69 20.24 4.12
CA GLU A 78 0.42 20.01 5.54
C GLU A 78 0.77 18.59 5.98
N ILE A 79 0.45 17.58 5.17
CA ILE A 79 0.82 16.19 5.44
C ILE A 79 2.33 16.05 5.47
N MET A 80 3.04 16.57 4.46
CA MET A 80 4.51 16.49 4.39
C MET A 80 5.20 17.10 5.61
N GLU A 81 4.71 18.24 6.10
CA GLU A 81 5.25 18.90 7.29
C GLU A 81 5.06 18.06 8.57
N ARG A 82 4.01 17.22 8.63
CA ARG A 82 3.66 16.44 9.82
C ARG A 82 4.14 14.99 9.79
N LEU A 83 4.58 14.46 8.65
CA LEU A 83 4.90 13.04 8.49
C LEU A 83 6.02 12.57 9.42
N ASP A 84 7.04 13.40 9.63
CA ASP A 84 8.14 13.06 10.53
C ASP A 84 7.69 13.01 11.99
N ASP A 85 6.85 13.97 12.43
CA ASP A 85 6.27 13.94 13.78
C ASP A 85 5.32 12.74 13.96
N TRP A 86 4.53 12.42 12.93
CA TRP A 86 3.60 11.30 12.95
C TRP A 86 4.30 9.95 12.96
N LYS A 87 5.53 9.87 12.46
CA LYS A 87 6.33 8.65 12.49
C LYS A 87 6.51 8.15 13.91
N ASP A 88 6.88 9.03 14.82
CA ASP A 88 7.09 8.69 16.23
C ASP A 88 5.77 8.58 16.99
N LYS A 89 4.79 9.46 16.69
CA LYS A 89 3.51 9.51 17.41
C LYS A 89 2.58 8.33 17.10
N TYR A 90 2.51 7.90 15.85
CA TYR A 90 1.56 6.88 15.38
C TYR A 90 2.23 5.60 14.89
N GLY A 91 3.55 5.47 15.03
CA GLY A 91 4.28 4.26 14.67
C GLY A 91 4.35 4.03 13.16
N LEU A 92 4.59 5.09 12.37
CA LEU A 92 4.88 4.89 10.94
C LEU A 92 6.22 4.17 10.82
N LYS A 93 6.27 3.13 9.98
CA LYS A 93 7.50 2.38 9.71
C LYS A 93 8.47 3.25 8.90
N ASN A 94 7.97 3.82 7.81
CA ASN A 94 8.72 4.70 6.93
C ASN A 94 7.76 5.46 6.00
N TRP A 95 8.21 6.57 5.44
CA TRP A 95 7.52 7.25 4.34
C TRP A 95 8.54 7.73 3.31
N TYR A 96 8.11 7.90 2.05
CA TYR A 96 8.92 8.55 1.03
C TYR A 96 8.05 9.20 -0.04
N LEU A 97 8.54 10.29 -0.62
CA LEU A 97 7.98 10.87 -1.83
C LEU A 97 8.46 10.05 -3.04
N ARG A 98 7.51 9.52 -3.80
CA ARG A 98 7.80 8.91 -5.09
C ARG A 98 7.54 9.96 -6.17
N ASP A 99 8.62 10.57 -6.64
CA ASP A 99 8.59 11.45 -7.79
C ASP A 99 9.31 10.77 -8.97
N LYS A 100 8.53 10.32 -9.95
CA LYS A 100 9.01 9.81 -11.23
C LYS A 100 8.25 10.53 -12.32
N GLU A 101 8.86 10.68 -13.50
CA GLU A 101 8.30 11.46 -14.62
C GLU A 101 6.80 11.24 -14.90
N GLU A 102 6.30 10.01 -14.72
CA GLU A 102 4.89 9.64 -14.92
C GLU A 102 4.08 9.39 -13.63
N TYR A 103 4.65 9.53 -12.44
CA TYR A 103 3.99 9.21 -11.16
C TYR A 103 4.51 10.05 -10.00
N VAL A 104 3.62 10.76 -9.32
CA VAL A 104 3.93 11.55 -8.11
C VAL A 104 3.01 11.15 -6.97
N GLY A 105 3.57 10.70 -5.85
CA GLY A 105 2.76 10.37 -4.67
C GLY A 105 3.59 10.08 -3.43
N ILE A 106 3.02 10.37 -2.26
CA ILE A 106 3.64 10.05 -0.98
C ILE A 106 3.26 8.61 -0.62
N HIS A 107 4.26 7.76 -0.35
CA HIS A 107 4.06 6.41 0.14
C HIS A 107 4.36 6.37 1.63
N ILE A 108 3.41 5.95 2.44
CA ILE A 108 3.53 5.83 3.90
C ILE A 108 3.30 4.37 4.26
N TYR A 109 4.26 3.78 4.97
CA TYR A 109 4.16 2.42 5.49
C TYR A 109 3.92 2.46 6.99
N PHE A 110 2.91 1.75 7.46
CA PHE A 110 2.59 1.66 8.87
C PHE A 110 3.30 0.46 9.49
N LYS A 111 3.87 0.65 10.68
CA LYS A 111 4.40 -0.46 11.47
C LYS A 111 3.23 -1.09 12.21
N ASN A 112 3.19 -2.41 12.27
CA ASN A 112 2.24 -3.07 13.15
C ASN A 112 2.80 -3.19 14.56
N VAL A 113 1.89 -3.17 15.52
CA VAL A 113 2.16 -3.35 16.96
C VAL A 113 2.72 -4.75 17.25
N SER A 114 2.56 -5.69 16.32
CA SER A 114 2.95 -7.09 16.47
C SER A 114 3.45 -7.70 15.17
N ASN A 115 4.38 -8.67 15.27
CA ASN A 115 4.95 -9.43 14.15
C ASN A 115 3.92 -10.37 13.49
N PHE A 116 2.73 -10.52 14.08
CA PHE A 116 1.61 -11.29 13.51
C PHE A 116 0.91 -10.57 12.36
N TYR A 117 1.05 -9.24 12.25
CA TYR A 117 0.38 -8.45 11.22
C TYR A 117 1.36 -7.96 10.17
N TYR A 118 0.95 -8.02 8.91
CA TYR A 118 1.74 -7.52 7.78
C TYR A 118 1.61 -6.00 7.63
N PRO A 119 2.70 -5.25 7.39
CA PRO A 119 2.63 -3.81 7.13
C PRO A 119 1.65 -3.50 6.00
N TRP A 120 1.04 -2.32 6.08
CA TRP A 120 0.19 -1.81 5.02
C TRP A 120 0.67 -0.45 4.54
N GLU A 121 0.25 -0.10 3.33
CA GLU A 121 0.67 1.11 2.63
C GLU A 121 -0.50 2.08 2.48
N LEU A 122 -0.29 3.35 2.84
CA LEU A 122 -1.13 4.47 2.41
C LEU A 122 -0.38 5.23 1.34
N GLN A 123 -1.06 5.50 0.23
CA GLN A 123 -0.60 6.40 -0.80
C GLN A 123 -1.42 7.69 -0.72
N VAL A 124 -0.75 8.84 -0.63
CA VAL A 124 -1.40 10.15 -0.67
C VAL A 124 -1.08 10.78 -2.02
N TRP A 125 -2.11 11.08 -2.79
CA TRP A 125 -1.98 11.69 -4.12
C TRP A 125 -2.51 13.11 -4.11
N ASP A 126 -1.79 13.99 -4.78
CA ASP A 126 -2.32 15.31 -5.13
C ASP A 126 -3.41 15.14 -6.20
N LYS A 127 -4.52 15.83 -6.03
CA LYS A 127 -5.62 15.87 -6.99
C LYS A 127 -5.16 16.23 -8.41
N LYS A 128 -4.14 17.10 -8.55
CA LYS A 128 -3.61 17.49 -9.87
C LYS A 128 -2.88 16.34 -10.59
N ASP A 129 -2.32 15.40 -9.82
CA ASP A 129 -1.52 14.27 -10.33
C ASP A 129 -2.31 12.96 -10.39
N ALA A 130 -3.51 12.91 -9.80
CA ALA A 130 -4.31 11.69 -9.66
C ALA A 130 -4.60 10.99 -10.99
N GLU A 131 -5.04 11.72 -12.02
CA GLU A 131 -5.34 11.13 -13.34
C GLU A 131 -4.07 10.55 -13.98
N LYS A 132 -2.96 11.29 -13.94
CA LYS A 132 -1.66 10.85 -14.45
C LYS A 132 -1.17 9.59 -13.74
N ASN A 133 -1.34 9.53 -12.41
CA ASN A 133 -1.01 8.37 -11.60
C ASN A 133 -1.87 7.14 -11.98
N ILE A 134 -3.16 7.32 -12.25
CA ILE A 134 -4.05 6.25 -12.71
C ILE A 134 -3.59 5.70 -14.06
N GLN A 135 -3.29 6.58 -15.02
CA GLN A 135 -2.84 6.17 -16.35
C GLN A 135 -1.51 5.41 -16.29
N SER A 136 -0.56 5.90 -15.50
CA SER A 136 0.71 5.20 -15.24
C SER A 136 0.46 3.81 -14.63
N HIS A 137 -0.40 3.72 -13.62
CA HIS A 137 -0.75 2.44 -12.99
C HIS A 137 -1.35 1.44 -14.00
N ILE A 138 -2.27 1.89 -14.86
CA ILE A 138 -2.88 1.05 -15.90
C ILE A 138 -1.82 0.57 -16.91
N LYS A 139 -0.95 1.47 -17.39
CA LYS A 139 0.13 1.15 -18.35
C LYS A 139 1.05 0.04 -17.84
N TYR A 140 1.53 0.16 -16.60
CA TYR A 140 2.41 -0.86 -16.01
C TYR A 140 1.67 -2.15 -15.61
N LYS A 141 0.40 -2.07 -15.20
CA LYS A 141 -0.41 -3.26 -14.89
C LYS A 141 -0.80 -4.05 -16.14
N ARG A 142 -1.02 -3.41 -17.29
CA ARG A 142 -1.28 -4.10 -18.58
C ARG A 142 -0.11 -4.97 -19.02
N ASN A 143 1.12 -4.57 -18.73
CA ASN A 143 2.30 -5.40 -19.01
C ASN A 143 2.34 -6.68 -18.14
N PHE A 144 1.68 -6.69 -16.98
CA PHE A 144 1.52 -7.91 -16.18
C PHE A 144 0.54 -8.90 -16.85
N ILE A 145 -0.54 -8.41 -17.45
CA ILE A 145 -1.53 -9.25 -18.15
C ILE A 145 -0.94 -9.90 -19.41
N LYS A 146 0.00 -9.23 -20.09
CA LYS A 146 0.68 -9.80 -21.27
C LYS A 146 1.58 -11.01 -20.99
N ASN A 147 1.93 -11.25 -19.73
CA ASN A 147 2.87 -12.30 -19.31
C ASN A 147 2.18 -13.44 -18.54
N ILE A 148 0.86 -13.57 -18.64
CA ILE A 148 0.06 -14.74 -18.22
C ILE A 148 -0.34 -15.49 -19.49
#